data_AF-A0A1H1K937-F1
#
_entry.id   AF-A0A1H1K937-F1
#
_cell.length_a   1.000
_cell.length_b   1.000
_cell.length_c   1.000
_cell.angle_alpha   90.00
_cell.angle_beta   90.00
_cell.angle_gamma   90.00
#
_symmetry.space_group_name_H-M   'P 1'
#
loop_
_entity.id
_entity.type
_entity.pdbx_description
1 polymer ?
#
loop_
_entity_poly.entity_id
_entity_poly.type
_entity_poly.pdbx_seq_one_letter_code
_entity_poly.pdbx_strand_id
1 'polypeptide(L)'
;MRVNPLVDVFAFLTGPSYGEPVFMTVLYWIVALTTFAVAITAALKLQGQSSGYHICRFIVRFIVGSMWWQQALWKFPTDLGGLQYWTEQMAKHAAFSFHRAFVRDVILPHFTPIGVCVFLIEIAIGVSLMLGLLTRLSAFCGALFIANLWLGLYRVDSEWPWSYVFLILLLGLFSLEAFGRSLGCDALVREDAAIRRRVPKFLLRFM
;
A
#
# COMPACT_ATOMS: atom_id res chain seq x y z
N MET A 1 -7.01 20.47 8.92
CA MET A 1 -6.82 21.18 7.63
C MET A 1 -5.37 21.01 7.23
N ARG A 2 -5.09 20.76 5.94
CA ARG A 2 -3.69 20.71 5.45
C ARG A 2 -3.10 22.11 5.55
N VAL A 3 -1.95 22.26 6.20
CA VAL A 3 -1.34 23.58 6.42
C VAL A 3 -0.27 23.84 5.37
N ASN A 4 0.71 22.95 5.30
CA ASN A 4 1.71 22.93 4.24
C ASN A 4 2.33 21.51 4.16
N PRO A 5 2.93 21.13 3.02
CA PRO A 5 3.38 19.76 2.82
C PRO A 5 4.49 19.32 3.79
N LEU A 6 5.36 20.23 4.25
CA LEU A 6 6.44 19.88 5.17
C LEU A 6 5.93 19.64 6.59
N VAL A 7 4.99 20.46 7.04
CA VAL A 7 4.32 20.35 8.34
C VAL A 7 3.47 19.09 8.37
N ASP A 8 2.72 18.82 7.30
CA ASP A 8 1.87 17.63 7.20
C ASP A 8 2.73 16.34 7.21
N VAL A 9 3.87 16.34 6.51
CA VAL A 9 4.84 15.22 6.55
C VAL A 9 5.46 15.10 7.94
N PHE A 10 5.87 16.21 8.56
CA PHE A 10 6.45 16.18 9.90
C PHE A 10 5.45 15.67 10.94
N ALA A 11 4.17 16.07 10.85
CA ALA A 11 3.10 15.59 11.72
C ALA A 11 2.92 14.07 11.57
N PHE A 12 2.85 13.57 10.33
CA PHE A 12 2.80 12.13 10.05
C PHE A 12 3.98 11.36 10.66
N LEU A 13 5.19 11.93 10.58
CA LEU A 13 6.40 11.27 11.07
C LEU A 13 6.59 11.33 12.58
N THR A 14 5.97 12.29 13.28
CA THR A 14 6.25 12.55 14.70
C THR A 14 5.13 12.18 15.65
N GLY A 15 3.92 11.92 15.18
CA GLY A 15 2.86 11.45 16.06
C GLY A 15 1.53 11.14 15.37
N PRO A 16 0.50 10.84 16.17
CA PRO A 16 -0.84 10.58 15.68
C PRO A 16 -1.35 11.72 14.80
N SER A 17 -1.74 11.40 13.58
CA SER A 17 -2.23 12.39 12.60
C SER A 17 -3.74 12.33 12.39
N TYR A 18 -4.36 11.18 12.72
CA TYR A 18 -5.77 10.89 12.47
C TYR A 18 -6.50 10.31 13.69
N GLY A 19 -5.89 10.39 14.88
CA GLY A 19 -6.46 9.83 16.12
C GLY A 19 -6.09 8.37 16.38
N GLU A 20 -5.20 7.79 15.57
CA GLU A 20 -4.60 6.49 15.80
C GLU A 20 -3.73 6.48 17.07
N PRO A 21 -3.55 5.32 17.72
CA PRO A 21 -2.64 5.21 18.85
C PRO A 21 -1.18 5.46 18.46
N VAL A 22 -0.41 6.07 19.38
CA VAL A 22 1.03 6.39 19.20
C VAL A 22 1.87 5.19 18.75
N PHE A 23 1.50 3.96 19.14
CA PHE A 23 2.25 2.77 18.73
C PHE A 23 2.26 2.58 17.20
N MET A 24 1.27 3.10 16.46
CA MET A 24 1.27 3.04 14.99
C MET A 24 2.39 3.87 14.39
N THR A 25 2.69 5.05 14.94
CA THR A 25 3.86 5.84 14.54
C THR A 25 5.16 5.09 14.84
N VAL A 26 5.24 4.41 16.00
CA VAL A 26 6.42 3.59 16.36
C VAL A 26 6.59 2.42 15.39
N LEU A 27 5.50 1.71 15.06
CA LEU A 27 5.53 0.60 14.09
C LEU A 27 5.94 1.07 12.70
N TYR A 28 5.47 2.24 12.25
CA TYR A 28 5.91 2.84 11.00
C TYR A 28 7.43 3.01 10.96
N TRP A 29 8.01 3.58 12.02
CA TRP A 29 9.46 3.76 12.12
C TRP A 29 10.23 2.45 12.17
N ILE A 30 9.72 1.43 12.86
CA ILE A 30 10.31 0.09 12.84
C ILE A 30 10.37 -0.45 11.41
N VAL A 31 9.26 -0.37 10.67
CA VAL A 31 9.19 -0.82 9.27
C VAL A 31 10.09 0.01 8.36
N ALA A 32 10.11 1.33 8.53
CA ALA A 32 10.94 2.23 7.75
C ALA A 32 12.44 1.96 7.98
N LEU A 33 12.89 1.90 9.24
CA LEU A 33 14.28 1.60 9.57
C LEU A 33 14.70 0.21 9.08
N THR A 34 13.82 -0.78 9.22
CA THR A 34 14.05 -2.13 8.68
C THR A 34 14.19 -2.09 7.16
N THR A 35 13.35 -1.31 6.48
CA THR A 35 13.42 -1.11 5.03
C THR A 35 14.77 -0.51 4.60
N PHE A 36 15.27 0.51 5.31
CA PHE A 36 16.58 1.08 5.02
C PHE A 36 17.71 0.09 5.30
N ALA A 37 17.63 -0.68 6.37
CA ALA A 37 18.61 -1.74 6.66
C ALA A 37 18.63 -2.82 5.56
N VAL A 38 17.46 -3.21 5.05
CA VAL A 38 17.33 -4.12 3.90
C VAL A 38 17.95 -3.52 2.64
N ALA A 39 17.66 -2.25 2.34
CA ALA A 39 18.20 -1.55 1.18
C ALA A 39 19.73 -1.46 1.23
N ILE A 40 20.29 -1.07 2.38
CA ILE A 40 21.75 -1.02 2.60
C ILE A 40 22.34 -2.42 2.43
N THR A 41 21.73 -3.44 3.03
CA THR A 41 22.19 -4.83 2.91
C THR A 41 22.20 -5.30 1.45
N ALA A 42 21.16 -4.99 0.68
CA ALA A 42 21.08 -5.32 -0.74
C ALA A 42 22.14 -4.58 -1.56
N ALA A 43 22.36 -3.29 -1.29
CA ALA A 43 23.40 -2.50 -1.97
C ALA A 43 24.82 -3.02 -1.69
N LEU A 44 25.07 -3.53 -0.48
CA LEU A 44 26.38 -4.06 -0.08
C LEU A 44 26.63 -5.50 -0.58
N LYS A 45 25.60 -6.35 -0.61
CA LYS A 45 25.74 -7.78 -0.93
C LYS A 45 25.55 -8.11 -2.40
N LEU A 46 24.72 -7.36 -3.12
CA LEU A 46 24.35 -7.69 -4.49
C LEU A 46 25.01 -6.71 -5.47
N GLN A 47 25.72 -7.26 -6.45
CA GLN A 47 26.41 -6.44 -7.45
C GLN A 47 25.41 -5.64 -8.30
N GLY A 48 25.67 -4.33 -8.47
CA GLY A 48 24.87 -3.44 -9.32
C GLY A 48 23.64 -2.79 -8.66
N GLN A 49 23.26 -3.20 -7.43
CA GLN A 49 22.12 -2.64 -6.70
C GLN A 49 22.31 -1.18 -6.27
N SER A 50 23.54 -0.68 -6.22
CA SER A 50 23.84 0.73 -5.91
C SER A 50 23.65 1.69 -7.09
N SER A 51 23.22 1.19 -8.26
CA SER A 51 22.96 2.05 -9.41
C SER A 51 21.76 2.99 -9.19
N GLY A 52 21.79 4.15 -9.85
CA GLY A 52 20.69 5.13 -9.78
C GLY A 52 19.33 4.54 -10.15
N TYR A 53 19.31 3.56 -11.07
CA TYR A 53 18.10 2.81 -11.43
C TYR A 53 17.44 2.13 -10.22
N HIS A 54 18.21 1.37 -9.43
CA HIS A 54 17.66 0.67 -8.26
C HIS A 54 17.32 1.63 -7.12
N ILE A 55 18.11 2.69 -6.94
CA ILE A 55 17.84 3.75 -5.97
C ILE A 55 16.51 4.45 -6.30
N CYS A 56 16.28 4.86 -7.55
CA CYS A 56 15.02 5.48 -7.96
C CYS A 56 13.83 4.55 -7.72
N ARG A 57 13.94 3.27 -8.11
CA ARG A 57 12.86 2.29 -7.90
C ARG A 57 12.58 2.07 -6.41
N PHE A 58 13.60 2.04 -5.57
CA PHE A 58 13.46 1.98 -4.12
C PHE A 58 12.73 3.20 -3.56
N ILE A 59 13.15 4.41 -3.93
CA ILE A 59 12.55 5.66 -3.43
C ILE A 59 11.06 5.72 -3.78
N VAL A 60 10.71 5.48 -5.05
CA VAL A 60 9.30 5.53 -5.48
C VAL A 60 8.50 4.43 -4.77
N ARG A 61 9.04 3.21 -4.66
CA ARG A 61 8.38 2.11 -3.94
C ARG A 61 8.15 2.44 -2.47
N PHE A 62 9.15 2.99 -1.80
CA PHE A 62 9.09 3.37 -0.39
C PHE A 62 8.04 4.46 -0.16
N ILE A 63 8.05 5.53 -0.97
CA ILE A 63 7.08 6.63 -0.86
C ILE A 63 5.65 6.12 -1.04
N VAL A 64 5.41 5.27 -2.04
CA VAL A 64 4.08 4.69 -2.27
C VAL A 64 3.68 3.78 -1.10
N GLY A 65 4.60 2.96 -0.58
CA GLY A 65 4.35 2.13 0.60
C GLY A 65 4.00 2.96 1.85
N SER A 66 4.73 4.05 2.09
CA SER A 66 4.42 5.00 3.17
C SER A 66 3.08 5.69 2.97
N MET A 67 2.70 5.99 1.74
CA MET A 67 1.37 6.55 1.42
C MET A 67 0.24 5.54 1.73
N TRP A 68 0.41 4.25 1.41
CA TRP A 68 -0.56 3.22 1.82
C TRP A 68 -0.69 3.10 3.33
N TRP A 69 0.45 3.14 4.06
CA TRP A 69 0.43 3.18 5.52
C TRP A 69 -0.35 4.39 6.04
N GLN A 70 -0.02 5.59 5.56
CA GLN A 70 -0.68 6.82 5.98
C GLN A 70 -2.19 6.79 5.72
N GLN A 71 -2.62 6.27 4.56
CA GLN A 71 -4.04 6.17 4.22
C GLN A 71 -4.81 5.13 5.04
N ALA A 72 -4.14 4.19 5.69
CA ALA A 72 -4.80 3.29 6.62
C ALA A 72 -5.10 3.95 7.97
N LEU A 73 -4.32 4.96 8.39
CA LEU A 73 -4.37 5.50 9.76
C LEU A 73 -5.72 6.15 10.12
N TRP A 74 -6.34 6.86 9.18
CA TRP A 74 -7.66 7.45 9.40
C TRP A 74 -8.81 6.41 9.42
N LYS A 75 -8.49 5.14 9.16
CA LYS A 75 -9.41 4.00 9.23
C LYS A 75 -9.10 3.09 10.42
N PHE A 76 -8.32 3.58 11.38
CA PHE A 76 -8.02 2.83 12.59
C PHE A 76 -9.33 2.40 13.29
N PRO A 77 -9.44 1.17 13.81
CA PRO A 77 -10.71 0.49 14.08
C PRO A 77 -11.58 1.08 15.21
N THR A 78 -11.22 2.21 15.80
CA THR A 78 -11.97 2.81 16.91
C THR A 78 -13.25 3.52 16.49
N ASP A 79 -13.30 4.12 15.29
CA ASP A 79 -14.51 4.80 14.81
C ASP A 79 -14.99 4.33 13.44
N LEU A 80 -14.11 3.92 12.52
CA LEU A 80 -14.39 3.52 11.11
C LEU A 80 -15.36 4.45 10.34
N GLY A 81 -15.77 5.58 10.91
CA GLY A 81 -16.93 6.35 10.47
C GLY A 81 -16.68 7.04 9.14
N GLY A 82 -15.46 7.52 8.93
CA GLY A 82 -15.04 8.00 7.62
C GLY A 82 -15.10 6.88 6.56
N LEU A 83 -14.60 5.68 6.89
CA LEU A 83 -14.61 4.57 5.94
C LEU A 83 -16.05 4.12 5.64
N GLN A 84 -16.93 4.17 6.64
CA GLN A 84 -18.34 3.86 6.47
C GLN A 84 -19.00 4.87 5.53
N TYR A 85 -18.75 6.16 5.76
CA TYR A 85 -19.26 7.23 4.89
C TYR A 85 -18.88 7.00 3.43
N TRP A 86 -17.61 6.72 3.14
CA TRP A 86 -17.16 6.45 1.76
C TRP A 86 -17.76 5.16 1.18
N THR A 87 -17.98 4.14 2.02
CA THR A 87 -18.66 2.90 1.61
C THR A 87 -20.14 3.17 1.28
N GLU A 88 -20.80 4.05 2.02
CA GLU A 88 -22.16 4.51 1.70
C GLU A 88 -22.20 5.33 0.41
N GLN A 89 -21.17 6.13 0.13
CA GLN A 89 -21.03 6.81 -1.17
C GLN A 89 -20.93 5.78 -2.29
N MET A 90 -20.15 4.70 -2.11
CA MET A 90 -20.07 3.63 -3.11
C MET A 90 -21.45 2.98 -3.38
N ALA A 91 -22.25 2.74 -2.34
CA ALA A 91 -23.61 2.20 -2.51
C ALA A 91 -24.54 3.11 -3.33
N LYS A 92 -24.29 4.42 -3.36
CA LYS A 92 -25.11 5.42 -4.08
C LYS A 92 -24.57 5.74 -5.47
N HIS A 93 -23.25 5.91 -5.58
CA HIS A 93 -22.57 6.57 -6.69
C HIS A 93 -21.68 5.65 -7.54
N ALA A 94 -21.66 4.33 -7.29
CA ALA A 94 -20.85 3.46 -8.16
C ALA A 94 -21.29 3.49 -9.62
N ALA A 95 -20.31 3.28 -10.51
CA ALA A 95 -20.47 3.28 -11.96
C ALA A 95 -21.57 2.31 -12.42
N PHE A 96 -21.67 1.15 -11.76
CA PHE A 96 -22.58 0.07 -12.13
C PHE A 96 -23.61 -0.23 -11.04
N SER A 97 -24.84 -0.55 -11.45
CA SER A 97 -25.94 -0.89 -10.53
C SER A 97 -25.66 -2.14 -9.69
N PHE A 98 -25.06 -3.19 -10.27
CA PHE A 98 -24.74 -4.41 -9.54
C PHE A 98 -23.69 -4.17 -8.43
N HIS A 99 -22.72 -3.28 -8.69
CA HIS A 99 -21.70 -2.93 -7.70
C HIS A 99 -22.32 -2.16 -6.54
N ARG A 100 -23.23 -1.22 -6.82
CA ARG A 100 -24.04 -0.53 -5.80
C ARG A 100 -24.85 -1.50 -4.95
N ALA A 101 -25.55 -2.44 -5.58
CA ALA A 101 -26.34 -3.45 -4.89
C ALA A 101 -25.45 -4.33 -4.00
N PHE A 102 -24.31 -4.79 -4.50
CA PHE A 102 -23.36 -5.57 -3.72
C PHE A 102 -22.85 -4.81 -2.48
N VAL A 103 -22.45 -3.55 -2.65
CA VAL A 103 -22.00 -2.73 -1.50
C VAL A 103 -23.14 -2.51 -0.50
N ARG A 104 -24.34 -2.18 -0.98
CA ARG A 104 -25.51 -1.93 -0.12
C ARG A 104 -26.00 -3.16 0.63
N ASP A 105 -26.10 -4.29 -0.06
CA ASP A 105 -26.82 -5.47 0.43
C ASP A 105 -25.88 -6.51 1.05
N VAL A 106 -24.57 -6.44 0.77
CA VAL A 106 -23.58 -7.41 1.28
C VAL A 106 -22.52 -6.74 2.15
N ILE A 107 -21.95 -5.62 1.71
CA ILE A 107 -20.84 -4.97 2.43
C ILE A 107 -21.32 -4.16 3.63
N LEU A 108 -22.28 -3.25 3.44
CA LEU A 108 -22.77 -2.37 4.52
C LEU A 108 -23.36 -3.14 5.73
N PRO A 109 -24.14 -4.23 5.56
CA PRO A 109 -24.64 -5.01 6.70
C PRO A 109 -23.54 -5.68 7.52
N HIS A 110 -22.37 -5.91 6.93
CA HIS A 110 -21.20 -6.52 7.56
C HIS A 110 -20.02 -5.54 7.63
N PHE A 111 -20.31 -4.24 7.72
CA PHE A 111 -19.30 -3.21 7.54
C PHE A 111 -18.15 -3.29 8.54
N THR A 112 -18.41 -3.47 9.84
CA THR A 112 -17.36 -3.47 10.87
C THR A 112 -16.25 -4.50 10.61
N PRO A 113 -16.54 -5.81 10.47
CA PRO A 113 -15.47 -6.78 10.19
C PRO A 113 -14.79 -6.51 8.84
N ILE A 114 -15.53 -6.07 7.82
CA ILE A 114 -14.95 -5.76 6.50
C ILE A 114 -14.02 -4.53 6.59
N GLY A 115 -14.39 -3.51 7.34
CA GLY A 115 -13.60 -2.30 7.55
C GLY A 115 -12.28 -2.59 8.25
N VAL A 116 -12.30 -3.47 9.26
CA VAL A 116 -11.07 -3.96 9.91
C VAL A 116 -10.20 -4.74 8.91
N CYS A 117 -10.78 -5.60 8.09
CA CYS A 117 -10.04 -6.29 7.03
C CYS A 117 -9.42 -5.32 6.02
N VAL A 118 -10.15 -4.29 5.60
CA VAL A 118 -9.64 -3.23 4.71
C VAL A 118 -8.44 -2.55 5.34
N PHE A 119 -8.55 -2.11 6.60
CA PHE A 119 -7.44 -1.51 7.34
C PHE A 119 -6.19 -2.41 7.36
N LEU A 120 -6.36 -3.70 7.71
CA LEU A 120 -5.26 -4.65 7.77
C LEU A 120 -4.62 -4.90 6.39
N ILE A 121 -5.43 -4.97 5.33
CA ILE A 121 -4.95 -5.14 3.96
C ILE A 121 -4.12 -3.91 3.53
N GLU A 122 -4.58 -2.70 3.84
CA GLU A 122 -3.84 -1.48 3.49
C GLU A 122 -2.49 -1.38 4.22
N ILE A 123 -2.47 -1.71 5.51
CA ILE A 123 -1.22 -1.81 6.28
C ILE A 123 -0.31 -2.89 5.68
N ALA A 124 -0.84 -4.07 5.36
CA ALA A 124 -0.06 -5.17 4.78
C ALA A 124 0.55 -4.78 3.41
N ILE A 125 -0.22 -4.10 2.54
CA ILE A 125 0.27 -3.57 1.27
C ILE A 125 1.37 -2.54 1.52
N GLY A 126 1.15 -1.57 2.42
CA GLY A 126 2.14 -0.56 2.78
C GLY A 126 3.46 -1.16 3.25
N VAL A 127 3.41 -2.07 4.22
CA VAL A 127 4.58 -2.78 4.76
C VAL A 127 5.31 -3.58 3.68
N SER A 128 4.57 -4.34 2.88
CA SER A 128 5.10 -5.14 1.79
C SER A 128 5.85 -4.29 0.77
N LEU A 129 5.26 -3.15 0.35
CA LEU A 129 5.89 -2.22 -0.57
C LEU A 129 7.11 -1.55 0.05
N MET A 130 7.06 -1.09 1.31
CA MET A 130 8.22 -0.48 1.97
C MET A 130 9.40 -1.46 1.99
N LEU A 131 9.21 -2.64 2.59
CA LEU A 131 10.24 -3.68 2.70
C LEU A 131 10.71 -4.22 1.34
N GLY A 132 9.89 -4.07 0.30
CA GLY A 132 10.13 -4.70 -0.99
C GLY A 132 9.99 -6.21 -0.92
N LEU A 133 9.00 -6.70 -0.17
CA LEU A 133 8.72 -8.13 0.05
C LEU A 133 7.38 -8.49 -0.59
N LEU A 134 7.33 -9.48 -1.48
CA LEU A 134 6.13 -9.86 -2.26
C LEU A 134 5.54 -8.65 -3.00
N THR A 135 6.41 -7.75 -3.49
CA THR A 135 5.99 -6.47 -4.06
C THR A 135 5.06 -6.66 -5.25
N ARG A 136 5.29 -7.72 -6.05
CA ARG A 136 4.46 -7.96 -7.23
C ARG A 136 3.01 -8.29 -6.87
N LEU A 137 2.84 -9.14 -5.87
CA LEU A 137 1.54 -9.58 -5.40
C LEU A 137 0.81 -8.41 -4.72
N SER A 138 1.48 -7.71 -3.81
CA SER A 138 0.87 -6.60 -3.07
C SER A 138 0.52 -5.43 -3.97
N ALA A 139 1.36 -5.11 -4.97
CA ALA A 139 1.04 -4.09 -5.94
C ALA A 139 -0.14 -4.49 -6.85
N PHE A 140 -0.24 -5.77 -7.26
CA PHE A 140 -1.39 -6.26 -8.00
C PHE A 140 -2.68 -6.17 -7.17
N CYS A 141 -2.65 -6.65 -5.92
CA CYS A 141 -3.78 -6.54 -5.00
C CYS A 141 -4.16 -5.08 -4.74
N GLY A 142 -3.18 -4.21 -4.55
CA GLY A 142 -3.39 -2.77 -4.41
C GLY A 142 -4.04 -2.15 -5.65
N ALA A 143 -3.60 -2.52 -6.86
CA ALA A 143 -4.21 -2.05 -8.10
C ALA A 143 -5.68 -2.48 -8.20
N LEU A 144 -6.02 -3.73 -7.85
CA LEU A 144 -7.41 -4.20 -7.78
C LEU A 144 -8.22 -3.45 -6.72
N PHE A 145 -7.61 -3.17 -5.57
CA PHE A 145 -8.24 -2.43 -4.48
C PHE A 145 -8.61 -1.00 -4.94
N ILE A 146 -7.67 -0.30 -5.58
CA ILE A 146 -7.92 1.05 -6.12
C ILE A 146 -8.89 1.00 -7.30
N ALA A 147 -8.87 -0.04 -8.14
CA ALA A 147 -9.87 -0.22 -9.20
C ALA A 147 -11.29 -0.39 -8.63
N ASN A 148 -11.45 -1.11 -7.52
CA ASN A 148 -12.74 -1.20 -6.82
C ASN A 148 -13.20 0.17 -6.30
N LEU A 149 -12.30 0.99 -5.75
CA LEU A 149 -12.63 2.36 -5.33
C LEU A 149 -13.01 3.25 -6.52
N TRP A 150 -12.25 3.17 -7.61
CA TRP A 150 -12.52 3.93 -8.84
C TRP A 150 -13.92 3.64 -9.38
N LEU A 151 -14.29 2.37 -9.49
CA LEU A 151 -15.61 1.96 -9.93
C LEU A 151 -16.70 2.34 -8.91
N GLY A 152 -16.38 2.26 -7.62
CA GLY A 152 -17.29 2.57 -6.52
C GLY A 152 -17.62 4.05 -6.39
N LEU A 153 -16.66 4.93 -6.65
CA LEU A 153 -16.78 6.37 -6.44
C LEU A 153 -16.91 7.16 -7.75
N TYR A 154 -17.08 6.47 -8.88
CA TYR A 154 -17.04 7.07 -10.22
C TYR A 154 -18.01 8.26 -10.43
N ARG A 155 -19.18 8.24 -9.79
CA ARG A 155 -20.22 9.29 -9.92
C ARG A 155 -20.30 10.22 -8.71
N VAL A 156 -19.24 10.29 -7.90
CA VAL A 156 -19.13 11.27 -6.81
C VAL A 156 -18.49 12.53 -7.38
N ASP A 157 -19.23 13.65 -7.36
CA ASP A 157 -18.81 14.88 -8.05
C ASP A 157 -17.53 15.52 -7.47
N SER A 158 -17.22 15.28 -6.20
CA SER A 158 -16.01 15.79 -5.55
C SER A 158 -14.75 14.99 -5.88
N GLU A 159 -14.89 13.83 -6.50
CA GLU A 159 -13.79 12.92 -6.80
C GLU A 159 -13.23 13.16 -8.20
N TRP A 160 -11.89 13.09 -8.32
CA TRP A 160 -11.23 13.16 -9.62
C TRP A 160 -10.81 11.76 -10.08
N PRO A 161 -11.48 11.16 -11.10
CA PRO A 161 -11.27 9.75 -11.46
C PRO A 161 -9.83 9.38 -11.83
N TRP A 162 -9.08 10.33 -12.41
CA TRP A 162 -7.71 10.10 -12.84
C TRP A 162 -6.74 9.87 -11.69
N SER A 163 -7.03 10.34 -10.48
CA SER A 163 -6.21 10.04 -9.30
C SER A 163 -6.11 8.53 -9.05
N TYR A 164 -7.23 7.83 -9.19
CA TYR A 164 -7.30 6.37 -9.09
C TYR A 164 -6.58 5.70 -10.26
N VAL A 165 -6.83 6.15 -11.49
CA VAL A 165 -6.21 5.57 -12.69
C VAL A 165 -4.68 5.66 -12.63
N PHE A 166 -4.13 6.81 -12.22
CA PHE A 166 -2.68 6.96 -12.08
C PHE A 166 -2.10 6.01 -11.02
N LEU A 167 -2.79 5.83 -9.89
CA LEU A 167 -2.35 4.90 -8.85
C LEU A 167 -2.47 3.43 -9.30
N ILE A 168 -3.52 3.06 -10.04
CA ILE A 168 -3.68 1.73 -10.65
C ILE A 168 -2.52 1.46 -11.62
N LEU A 169 -2.19 2.41 -12.49
CA LEU A 169 -1.09 2.28 -13.44
C LEU A 169 0.26 2.17 -12.72
N LEU A 170 0.50 2.98 -11.70
CA LEU A 170 1.72 2.95 -10.90
C LEU A 170 1.91 1.60 -10.20
N LEU A 171 0.86 1.08 -9.58
CA LEU A 171 0.88 -0.24 -8.94
C LEU A 171 0.96 -1.38 -9.96
N GLY A 172 0.35 -1.20 -11.13
CA GLY A 172 0.52 -2.09 -12.28
C GLY A 172 1.99 -2.18 -12.72
N LEU A 173 2.67 -1.04 -12.85
CA LEU A 173 4.11 -0.99 -13.14
C LEU A 173 4.93 -1.66 -12.03
N PHE A 174 4.59 -1.44 -10.76
CA PHE A 174 5.25 -2.11 -9.64
C PHE A 174 5.15 -3.63 -9.73
N SER A 175 3.98 -4.12 -10.13
CA SER A 175 3.69 -5.55 -10.27
C SER A 175 4.39 -6.19 -11.47
N LEU A 176 4.36 -5.52 -12.62
CA LEU A 176 4.95 -6.01 -13.87
C LEU A 176 6.48 -6.00 -13.81
N GLU A 177 7.07 -4.88 -13.39
CA GLU A 177 8.52 -4.69 -13.37
C GLU A 177 9.18 -5.29 -12.12
N ALA A 178 8.39 -5.74 -11.13
CA ALA A 178 8.87 -6.33 -9.88
C ALA A 178 9.79 -5.39 -9.08
N PHE A 179 9.24 -4.26 -8.63
CA PHE A 179 9.97 -3.22 -7.89
C PHE A 179 10.61 -3.69 -6.57
N GLY A 180 10.20 -4.84 -6.03
CA GLY A 180 10.84 -5.47 -4.86
C GLY A 180 12.27 -5.93 -5.12
N ARG A 181 12.63 -6.16 -6.39
CA ARG A 181 13.97 -6.63 -6.80
C ARG A 181 15.03 -5.52 -6.81
N SER A 182 14.64 -4.28 -6.52
CA SER A 182 15.54 -3.13 -6.37
C SER A 182 15.61 -2.75 -4.89
N LEU A 183 16.75 -2.99 -4.25
CA LEU A 183 16.99 -2.66 -2.83
C LEU A 183 15.84 -3.10 -1.90
N GLY A 184 15.30 -4.29 -2.12
CA GLY A 184 14.19 -4.85 -1.35
C GLY A 184 14.45 -6.29 -0.94
N CYS A 185 13.61 -6.80 -0.04
CA CYS A 185 13.67 -8.17 0.44
C CYS A 185 13.59 -9.19 -0.70
N ASP A 186 12.78 -8.94 -1.73
CA ASP A 186 12.63 -9.83 -2.87
C ASP A 186 13.97 -10.04 -3.61
N ALA A 187 14.83 -9.01 -3.69
CA ALA A 187 16.17 -9.15 -4.24
C ALA A 187 17.05 -10.11 -3.42
N LEU A 188 17.07 -9.90 -2.09
CA LEU A 188 17.87 -10.69 -1.16
C LEU A 188 17.41 -12.16 -1.12
N VAL A 189 16.10 -12.40 -1.10
CA VAL A 189 15.53 -13.75 -1.05
C VAL A 189 15.80 -14.49 -2.36
N ARG A 190 15.72 -13.82 -3.52
CA ARG A 190 16.05 -14.45 -4.80
C ARG A 190 17.51 -14.86 -4.89
N GLU A 191 18.43 -14.04 -4.40
CA GLU A 191 19.84 -14.38 -4.34
C GLU A 191 20.09 -15.58 -3.42
N ASP A 192 19.55 -15.56 -2.19
CA ASP A 192 19.71 -16.68 -1.27
C ASP A 192 19.09 -17.99 -1.81
N ALA A 193 17.94 -17.89 -2.50
CA ALA A 193 17.31 -19.03 -3.14
C ALA A 193 18.14 -19.59 -4.31
N ALA A 194 18.84 -18.74 -5.06
CA ALA A 194 19.75 -19.17 -6.12
C ALA A 194 20.95 -19.96 -5.54
N ILE A 195 21.47 -19.52 -4.40
CA ILE A 195 22.61 -20.15 -3.72
C ILE A 195 22.20 -21.43 -2.98
N ARG A 196 21.10 -21.38 -2.20
CA ARG A 196 20.73 -22.43 -1.22
C ARG A 196 19.57 -23.34 -1.63
N ARG A 197 18.85 -23.03 -2.73
CA ARG A 197 17.65 -23.76 -3.22
C ARG A 197 16.54 -23.98 -2.18
N ARG A 198 16.42 -23.10 -1.19
CA ARG A 198 15.47 -23.27 -0.06
C ARG A 198 14.04 -22.79 -0.32
N VAL A 199 13.82 -21.95 -1.34
CA VAL A 199 12.51 -21.33 -1.61
C VAL A 199 11.80 -22.05 -2.77
N PRO A 200 10.50 -22.40 -2.63
CA PRO A 200 9.71 -22.95 -3.72
C PRO A 200 9.73 -22.06 -4.98
N LYS A 201 9.97 -22.66 -6.15
CA LYS A 201 10.06 -21.93 -7.43
C LYS A 201 8.82 -21.08 -7.76
N PHE A 202 7.64 -21.45 -7.27
CA PHE A 202 6.41 -20.69 -7.47
C PHE A 202 6.44 -19.33 -6.74
N LEU A 203 6.94 -19.28 -5.51
CA LEU A 203 7.03 -18.03 -4.74
C LEU A 203 8.03 -17.04 -5.36
N LEU A 204 9.12 -17.55 -5.94
CA LEU A 204 10.10 -16.74 -6.68
C LEU A 204 9.52 -16.04 -7.92
N ARG A 205 8.31 -16.37 -8.35
CA ARG A 205 7.62 -15.63 -9.41
C ARG A 205 7.03 -14.32 -8.90
N PHE A 206 6.62 -14.28 -7.63
CA PHE A 206 6.03 -13.09 -7.00
C PHE A 206 7.07 -12.20 -6.32
N MET A 207 8.27 -12.73 -6.11
CA MET A 207 9.48 -12.01 -5.68
C MET A 207 10.30 -11.58 -6.90
#